data_AF-A0A6B1GT99-F1
#
_entry.id   AF-A0A6B1GT99-F1
#
_cell.length_a   1.000
_cell.length_b   1.000
_cell.length_c   1.000
_cell.angle_alpha   90.00
_cell.angle_beta   90.00
_cell.angle_gamma   90.00
#
_symmetry.space_group_name_H-M   'P 1'
#
loop_
_entity.id
_entity.type
_entity.pdbx_description
1 polymer ?
#
loop_
_entity_poly.entity_id
_entity_poly.type
_entity_poly.pdbx_seq_one_letter_code
_entity_poly.pdbx_strand_id
1 'polypeptide(L)'
;MPATVLLFGLACATPEPVLQKPPFRGTAFIDPDLIVASDPSTLRSLDYKGLDTRRMFDRRVDAFVSTDAYLFDATFEGAMVVEVQVNAEFGDAATAERHAAFYARAIGQLPAGLRTRVETVWIHRGDQPFGGGNDNILIHTGKAAEYLRDGVLEEILMHEAAHTSLDPVHAAADGWLAAQEADGGFISDYARDHPGREDVAESFGPFFALRHRRERISRDMAGTIQATMPNRIEFFDRLELDLHPVR
;
A
#
# COMPACT_ATOMS: atom_id res chain seq x y z
N MET A 1 23.55 70.67 -7.02
CA MET A 1 23.78 69.28 -7.48
C MET A 1 23.29 68.35 -6.38
N PRO A 2 22.35 67.43 -6.63
CA PRO A 2 21.71 66.66 -5.56
C PRO A 2 22.57 65.45 -5.17
N ALA A 3 22.63 65.17 -3.87
CA ALA A 3 23.27 63.97 -3.32
C ALA A 3 22.33 62.78 -3.48
N THR A 4 22.78 61.73 -4.17
CA THR A 4 22.07 60.46 -4.29
C THR A 4 22.48 59.58 -3.12
N VAL A 5 21.53 59.25 -2.25
CA VAL A 5 21.70 58.26 -1.18
C VAL A 5 21.33 56.90 -1.74
N LEU A 6 22.29 55.99 -1.85
CA LEU A 6 22.04 54.57 -2.14
C LEU A 6 21.66 53.85 -0.84
N LEU A 7 20.40 53.42 -0.73
CA LEU A 7 19.98 52.45 0.28
C LEU A 7 20.36 51.05 -0.22
N PHE A 8 21.32 50.40 0.44
CA PHE A 8 21.50 48.94 0.32
C PHE A 8 20.47 48.27 1.21
N GLY A 9 19.40 47.74 0.60
CA GLY A 9 18.49 46.84 1.28
C GLY A 9 19.18 45.50 1.52
N LEU A 10 19.41 45.14 2.79
CA LEU A 10 19.73 43.76 3.16
C LEU A 10 18.52 42.90 2.82
N ALA A 11 18.62 42.09 1.77
CA ALA A 11 17.70 40.98 1.56
C ALA A 11 18.00 39.93 2.64
N CYS A 12 17.10 39.78 3.62
CA CYS A 12 17.10 38.60 4.47
C CYS A 12 16.79 37.39 3.59
N ALA A 13 17.81 36.61 3.26
CA ALA A 13 17.60 35.28 2.72
C ALA A 13 16.86 34.47 3.79
N THR A 14 15.61 34.09 3.53
CA THR A 14 14.93 33.06 4.30
C THR A 14 15.75 31.77 4.15
N PRO A 15 16.15 31.10 5.24
CA PRO A 15 16.85 29.83 5.12
C PRO A 15 15.98 28.87 4.30
N GLU A 16 16.57 28.25 3.28
CA GLU A 16 15.88 27.17 2.57
C GLU A 16 15.50 26.09 3.60
N PRO A 17 14.27 25.54 3.55
CA PRO A 17 13.89 24.46 4.43
C PRO A 17 14.86 23.31 4.20
N VAL A 18 15.61 22.94 5.24
CA VAL A 18 16.46 21.75 5.21
C VAL A 18 15.50 20.56 5.21
N LEU A 19 15.33 19.94 4.04
CA LEU A 19 14.59 18.70 3.89
C LEU A 19 15.11 17.70 4.93
N GLN A 20 14.24 17.28 5.85
CA GLN A 20 14.61 16.27 6.82
C GLN A 20 14.94 14.98 6.10
N LYS A 21 16.07 14.38 6.46
CA LYS A 21 16.43 13.05 5.95
C LYS A 21 15.34 12.06 6.39
N PRO A 22 14.75 11.29 5.45
CA PRO A 22 13.77 10.29 5.81
C PRO A 22 14.31 9.29 6.83
N PRO A 23 13.50 8.89 7.82
CA PRO A 23 13.91 7.95 8.86
C PRO A 23 14.00 6.50 8.37
N PHE A 24 13.28 6.15 7.30
CA PHE A 24 13.23 4.78 6.76
C PHE A 24 13.72 4.72 5.31
N ARG A 25 14.13 3.53 4.86
CA ARG A 25 14.41 3.29 3.43
C ARG A 25 13.14 3.04 2.62
N GLY A 26 12.25 2.22 3.18
CA GLY A 26 10.88 1.97 2.74
C GLY A 26 10.05 1.59 3.95
N THR A 27 8.72 1.74 3.90
CA THR A 27 7.86 1.54 5.08
C THR A 27 7.16 0.20 5.13
N ALA A 28 7.09 -0.54 4.02
CA ALA A 28 6.45 -1.84 3.96
C ALA A 28 7.16 -2.95 4.80
N PHE A 29 8.29 -2.63 5.45
CA PHE A 29 9.10 -3.52 6.27
C PHE A 29 9.42 -2.96 7.67
N ILE A 30 8.81 -1.85 8.09
CA ILE A 30 9.21 -1.15 9.33
C ILE A 30 8.86 -1.94 10.59
N ASP A 31 7.82 -2.78 10.52
CA ASP A 31 7.42 -3.69 11.58
C ASP A 31 6.65 -4.87 10.95
N PRO A 32 7.10 -6.13 11.12
CA PRO A 32 6.44 -7.30 10.54
C PRO A 32 5.17 -7.74 11.30
N ASP A 33 4.78 -7.02 12.35
CA ASP A 33 3.65 -7.43 13.19
C ASP A 33 2.44 -6.49 13.08
N LEU A 34 2.37 -5.55 12.12
CA LEU A 34 1.24 -4.63 12.02
C LEU A 34 -0.08 -5.36 11.71
N ILE A 35 -0.02 -6.36 10.84
CA ILE A 35 -1.10 -7.31 10.60
C ILE A 35 -0.48 -8.71 10.54
N VAL A 36 -0.96 -9.62 11.39
CA VAL A 36 -0.42 -10.98 11.46
C VAL A 36 -1.44 -12.01 10.97
N ALA A 37 -0.99 -13.17 10.52
CA ALA A 37 -1.84 -14.24 9.97
C ALA A 37 -3.02 -14.69 10.88
N SER A 38 -2.88 -14.51 12.21
CA SER A 38 -3.94 -14.80 13.20
C SER A 38 -4.98 -13.70 13.35
N ASP A 39 -4.74 -12.50 12.83
CA ASP A 39 -5.71 -11.41 12.87
C ASP A 39 -7.00 -11.80 12.13
N PRO A 40 -8.17 -11.24 12.53
CA PRO A 40 -9.43 -11.54 11.89
C PRO A 40 -9.42 -11.16 10.41
N SER A 41 -10.09 -11.97 9.58
CA SER A 41 -10.30 -11.70 8.17
C SER A 41 -11.79 -11.52 7.90
N THR A 42 -12.12 -10.56 7.04
CA THR A 42 -13.48 -10.31 6.57
C THR A 42 -13.91 -11.22 5.43
N LEU A 43 -13.06 -12.14 4.97
CA LEU A 43 -13.41 -13.12 3.95
C LEU A 43 -14.59 -13.99 4.43
N ARG A 44 -15.66 -14.05 3.64
CA ARG A 44 -16.88 -14.82 3.92
C ARG A 44 -16.96 -16.10 3.10
N SER A 45 -16.71 -16.01 1.80
CA SER A 45 -16.71 -17.16 0.90
C SER A 45 -15.66 -17.00 -0.19
N LEU A 46 -15.31 -18.14 -0.78
CA LEU A 46 -14.51 -18.23 -1.98
C LEU A 46 -15.19 -19.22 -2.92
N ASP A 47 -15.76 -18.71 -4.00
CA ASP A 47 -16.61 -19.50 -4.90
C ASP A 47 -15.88 -19.75 -6.23
N TYR A 48 -15.59 -21.01 -6.56
CA TYR A 48 -14.93 -21.36 -7.82
C TYR A 48 -15.86 -21.10 -9.02
N LYS A 49 -15.35 -20.37 -10.02
CA LYS A 49 -16.10 -19.92 -11.20
C LYS A 49 -15.74 -20.64 -12.48
N GLY A 50 -14.69 -21.45 -12.46
CA GLY A 50 -14.23 -22.20 -13.62
C GLY A 50 -12.82 -21.81 -14.07
N LEU A 51 -12.45 -22.33 -15.23
CA LEU A 51 -11.21 -22.03 -15.93
C LEU A 51 -11.59 -21.23 -17.18
N ASP A 52 -11.00 -20.05 -17.34
CA ASP A 52 -11.24 -19.18 -18.50
C ASP A 52 -10.01 -18.30 -18.75
N THR A 53 -9.92 -17.72 -19.94
CA THR A 53 -8.80 -16.84 -20.29
C THR A 53 -9.00 -15.45 -19.65
N ARG A 54 -7.94 -14.92 -19.05
CA ARG A 54 -7.85 -13.55 -18.56
C ARG A 54 -6.62 -12.86 -19.13
N ARG A 55 -6.69 -11.53 -19.25
CA ARG A 55 -5.54 -10.69 -19.60
C ARG A 55 -4.93 -10.18 -18.30
N MET A 56 -3.86 -10.83 -17.86
CA MET A 56 -3.17 -10.55 -16.59
C MET A 56 -1.82 -9.91 -16.86
N PHE A 57 -1.37 -8.97 -16.03
CA PHE A 57 -0.01 -8.46 -16.11
C PHE A 57 0.97 -9.46 -15.48
N ASP A 58 1.96 -9.90 -16.25
CA ASP A 58 2.99 -10.81 -15.78
C ASP A 58 4.33 -10.07 -15.74
N ARG A 59 4.79 -9.78 -14.53
CA ARG A 59 6.04 -9.02 -14.30
C ARG A 59 7.29 -9.81 -14.72
N ARG A 60 7.20 -11.12 -14.91
CA ARG A 60 8.34 -11.93 -15.41
C ARG A 60 8.70 -11.59 -16.85
N VAL A 61 7.73 -11.10 -17.62
CA VAL A 61 7.89 -10.66 -19.01
C VAL A 61 7.55 -9.18 -19.22
N ASP A 62 7.21 -8.47 -18.14
CA ASP A 62 6.87 -7.04 -18.11
C ASP A 62 5.75 -6.67 -19.12
N ALA A 63 4.73 -7.52 -19.22
CA ALA A 63 3.66 -7.35 -20.20
C ALA A 63 2.32 -7.91 -19.73
N PHE A 64 1.24 -7.39 -20.31
CA PHE A 64 -0.08 -8.02 -20.23
C PHE A 64 -0.13 -9.23 -21.16
N VAL A 65 -0.44 -10.39 -20.59
CA VAL A 65 -0.51 -11.67 -21.30
C VAL A 65 -1.91 -12.26 -21.15
N SER A 66 -2.45 -12.81 -22.24
CA SER A 66 -3.65 -13.63 -22.19
C SER A 66 -3.25 -15.04 -21.74
N THR A 67 -3.73 -15.44 -20.56
CA THR A 67 -3.45 -16.74 -19.96
C THR A 67 -4.75 -17.36 -19.47
N ASP A 68 -4.84 -18.68 -19.53
CA ASP A 68 -5.89 -19.38 -18.80
C ASP A 68 -5.66 -19.20 -17.30
N ALA A 69 -6.74 -18.99 -16.56
CA ALA A 69 -6.73 -18.79 -15.12
C ALA A 69 -7.91 -19.51 -14.47
N TYR A 70 -7.64 -20.14 -13.33
CA TYR A 70 -8.68 -20.60 -12.41
C TYR A 70 -9.25 -19.39 -11.67
N LEU A 71 -10.57 -19.23 -11.75
CA LEU A 71 -11.26 -18.04 -11.29
C LEU A 71 -12.03 -18.33 -10.01
N PHE A 72 -11.94 -17.41 -9.05
CA PHE A 72 -12.67 -17.49 -7.79
C PHE A 72 -13.28 -16.13 -7.46
N ASP A 73 -14.55 -16.12 -7.05
CA ASP A 73 -15.16 -14.92 -6.46
C ASP A 73 -14.88 -14.96 -4.95
N ALA A 74 -14.01 -14.08 -4.46
CA ALA A 74 -13.79 -13.87 -3.03
C ALA A 74 -14.79 -12.83 -2.51
N THR A 75 -15.74 -13.25 -1.66
CA THR A 75 -16.74 -12.36 -1.06
C THR A 75 -16.29 -11.97 0.34
N PHE A 76 -16.23 -10.66 0.61
CA PHE A 76 -15.90 -10.09 1.90
C PHE A 76 -17.15 -9.54 2.61
N GLU A 77 -17.02 -9.23 3.91
CA GLU A 77 -18.02 -8.43 4.63
C GLU A 77 -18.35 -7.14 3.87
N GLY A 78 -19.61 -6.69 3.97
CA GLY A 78 -20.12 -5.57 3.19
C GLY A 78 -20.50 -5.91 1.74
N ALA A 79 -20.51 -7.20 1.38
CA ALA A 79 -20.83 -7.70 0.03
C ALA A 79 -19.87 -7.20 -1.08
N MET A 80 -18.64 -6.86 -0.70
CA MET A 80 -17.55 -6.60 -1.63
C MET A 80 -17.06 -7.91 -2.23
N VAL A 81 -16.93 -7.97 -3.55
CA VAL A 81 -16.49 -9.17 -4.29
C VAL A 81 -15.25 -8.83 -5.09
N VAL A 82 -14.26 -9.71 -5.04
CA VAL A 82 -12.99 -9.60 -5.78
C VAL A 82 -12.80 -10.86 -6.63
N GLU A 83 -12.56 -10.72 -7.93
CA GLU A 83 -12.24 -11.87 -8.79
C GLU A 83 -10.76 -12.22 -8.63
N VAL A 84 -10.48 -13.35 -7.99
CA VAL A 84 -9.14 -13.89 -7.84
C VAL A 84 -8.83 -14.77 -9.04
N GLN A 85 -7.81 -14.39 -9.80
CA GLN A 85 -7.38 -15.04 -11.04
C GLN A 85 -6.03 -15.74 -10.80
N VAL A 86 -6.07 -17.06 -10.68
CA VAL A 86 -4.88 -17.88 -10.46
C VAL A 86 -4.44 -18.50 -11.78
N ASN A 87 -3.24 -18.15 -12.24
CA ASN A 87 -2.73 -18.61 -13.53
C ASN A 87 -2.79 -20.16 -13.66
N ALA A 88 -3.16 -20.69 -14.83
CA ALA A 88 -3.27 -22.13 -15.06
C ALA A 88 -1.94 -22.89 -14.87
N GLU A 89 -0.80 -22.20 -14.82
CA GLU A 89 0.51 -22.79 -14.49
C GLU A 89 0.57 -23.48 -13.12
N PHE A 90 -0.41 -23.25 -12.24
CA PHE A 90 -0.56 -23.96 -10.97
C PHE A 90 -1.12 -25.39 -11.11
N GLY A 91 -1.51 -25.80 -12.31
CA GLY A 91 -1.75 -27.20 -12.68
C GLY A 91 -3.19 -27.67 -12.57
N ASP A 92 -3.84 -27.50 -11.41
CA ASP A 92 -5.23 -27.89 -11.20
C ASP A 92 -6.01 -26.91 -10.30
N ALA A 93 -7.33 -26.99 -10.38
CA ALA A 93 -8.24 -26.11 -9.65
C ALA A 93 -8.08 -26.24 -8.13
N ALA A 94 -7.79 -27.43 -7.61
CA ALA A 94 -7.59 -27.64 -6.17
C ALA A 94 -6.32 -26.95 -5.66
N THR A 95 -5.26 -26.91 -6.47
CA THR A 95 -4.02 -26.18 -6.16
C THR A 95 -4.21 -24.69 -6.30
N ALA A 96 -4.92 -24.25 -7.33
CA ALA A 96 -5.28 -22.86 -7.50
C ALA A 96 -6.15 -22.34 -6.34
N GLU A 97 -7.12 -23.13 -5.88
CA GLU A 97 -8.00 -22.79 -4.76
C GLU A 97 -7.22 -22.56 -3.46
N ARG A 98 -6.18 -23.36 -3.20
CA ARG A 98 -5.31 -23.12 -2.03
C ARG A 98 -4.60 -21.77 -2.09
N HIS A 99 -4.12 -21.37 -3.27
CA HIS A 99 -3.52 -20.04 -3.44
C HIS A 99 -4.57 -18.93 -3.32
N ALA A 100 -5.71 -19.08 -3.99
CA ALA A 100 -6.80 -18.11 -3.93
C ALA A 100 -7.30 -17.92 -2.49
N ALA A 101 -7.55 -19.00 -1.75
CA ALA A 101 -8.01 -18.95 -0.36
C ALA A 101 -6.98 -18.29 0.57
N PHE A 102 -5.70 -18.60 0.38
CA PHE A 102 -4.62 -18.02 1.17
C PHE A 102 -4.55 -16.50 1.01
N TYR A 103 -4.46 -16.00 -0.23
CA TYR A 103 -4.33 -14.56 -0.47
C TYR A 103 -5.65 -13.80 -0.27
N ALA A 104 -6.81 -14.41 -0.59
CA ALA A 104 -8.10 -13.80 -0.27
C ALA A 104 -8.27 -13.62 1.24
N ARG A 105 -7.81 -14.59 2.05
CA ARG A 105 -7.81 -14.44 3.51
C ARG A 105 -6.92 -13.28 3.94
N ALA A 106 -5.67 -13.22 3.45
CA ALA A 106 -4.72 -12.16 3.77
C ALA A 106 -5.25 -10.77 3.41
N ILE A 107 -5.80 -10.63 2.20
CA ILE A 107 -6.45 -9.39 1.75
C ILE A 107 -7.63 -9.03 2.66
N GLY A 108 -8.41 -10.01 3.11
CA GLY A 108 -9.54 -9.77 4.03
C GLY A 108 -9.13 -9.30 5.42
N GLN A 109 -7.85 -9.40 5.80
CA GLN A 109 -7.31 -8.85 7.06
C GLN A 109 -6.97 -7.37 6.94
N LEU A 110 -6.82 -6.87 5.71
CA LEU A 110 -6.58 -5.45 5.45
C LEU A 110 -7.82 -4.60 5.79
N PRO A 111 -7.62 -3.33 6.18
CA PRO A 111 -8.69 -2.35 6.28
C PRO A 111 -9.63 -2.36 5.06
N ALA A 112 -10.94 -2.38 5.28
CA ALA A 112 -11.93 -2.36 4.21
C ALA A 112 -11.79 -1.15 3.26
N GLY A 113 -11.38 0.01 3.79
CA GLY A 113 -11.09 1.22 3.02
C GLY A 113 -10.00 1.02 1.96
N LEU A 114 -9.06 0.11 2.18
CA LEU A 114 -8.02 -0.24 1.21
C LEU A 114 -8.45 -1.24 0.15
N ARG A 115 -9.66 -1.81 0.27
CA ARG A 115 -10.20 -2.77 -0.70
C ARG A 115 -11.24 -2.16 -1.64
N THR A 116 -11.54 -0.87 -1.48
CA THR A 116 -12.61 -0.17 -2.21
C THR A 116 -12.44 -0.15 -3.72
N ARG A 117 -11.21 -0.26 -4.23
CA ARG A 117 -10.91 -0.38 -5.66
C ARG A 117 -10.23 -1.69 -6.05
N VAL A 118 -10.12 -2.66 -5.15
CA VAL A 118 -9.53 -3.96 -5.50
C VAL A 118 -10.61 -4.80 -6.18
N GLU A 119 -10.67 -4.78 -7.51
CA GLU A 119 -11.63 -5.56 -8.29
C GLU A 119 -11.11 -6.96 -8.62
N THR A 120 -9.80 -7.08 -8.81
CA THR A 120 -9.16 -8.33 -9.23
C THR A 120 -7.86 -8.62 -8.47
N VAL A 121 -7.44 -9.88 -8.45
CA VAL A 121 -6.14 -10.29 -7.92
C VAL A 121 -5.49 -11.24 -8.92
N TRP A 122 -4.25 -10.95 -9.33
CA TRP A 122 -3.49 -11.80 -10.25
C TRP A 122 -2.45 -12.61 -9.50
N ILE A 123 -2.52 -13.94 -9.60
CA ILE A 123 -1.57 -14.84 -8.93
C ILE A 123 -0.78 -15.63 -9.96
N HIS A 124 0.52 -15.38 -10.00
CA HIS A 124 1.51 -16.03 -10.85
C HIS A 124 2.54 -16.80 -10.03
N ARG A 125 3.23 -17.77 -10.63
CA ARG A 125 4.50 -18.29 -10.09
C ARG A 125 5.62 -17.28 -10.35
N GLY A 126 6.72 -17.42 -9.62
CA GLY A 126 7.96 -16.65 -9.82
C GLY A 126 8.31 -15.72 -8.65
N ASP A 127 9.42 -15.01 -8.79
CA ASP A 127 10.06 -14.25 -7.69
C ASP A 127 10.04 -12.73 -7.91
N GLN A 128 9.10 -12.24 -8.73
CA GLN A 128 8.93 -10.80 -8.93
C GLN A 128 8.19 -10.16 -7.74
N PRO A 129 8.45 -8.88 -7.40
CA PRO A 129 7.72 -8.16 -6.36
C PRO A 129 6.20 -8.20 -6.56
N PHE A 130 5.44 -7.93 -5.49
CA PHE A 130 4.01 -7.66 -5.61
C PHE A 130 3.76 -6.28 -6.23
N GLY A 131 2.54 -6.01 -6.66
CA GLY A 131 2.17 -4.71 -7.22
C GLY A 131 0.71 -4.37 -6.98
N GLY A 132 0.43 -3.09 -6.86
CA GLY A 132 -0.91 -2.51 -6.78
C GLY A 132 -1.19 -1.53 -7.91
N GLY A 133 -2.47 -1.13 -8.01
CA GLY A 133 -2.98 -0.25 -9.06
C GLY A 133 -3.77 -1.00 -10.13
N ASN A 134 -4.34 -0.26 -11.10
CA ASN A 134 -5.23 -0.84 -12.13
C ASN A 134 -6.36 -1.70 -11.54
N ASP A 135 -6.89 -1.28 -10.39
CA ASP A 135 -7.94 -1.98 -9.64
C ASP A 135 -7.59 -3.46 -9.35
N ASN A 136 -6.29 -3.73 -9.15
CA ASN A 136 -5.72 -5.07 -9.03
C ASN A 136 -4.61 -5.14 -7.97
N ILE A 137 -4.45 -6.33 -7.37
CA ILE A 137 -3.23 -6.71 -6.66
C ILE A 137 -2.54 -7.86 -7.42
N LEU A 138 -1.28 -7.65 -7.79
CA LEU A 138 -0.41 -8.60 -8.46
C LEU A 138 0.46 -9.34 -7.45
N ILE A 139 0.43 -10.66 -7.51
CA ILE A 139 1.13 -11.56 -6.59
C ILE A 139 1.97 -12.56 -7.39
N HIS A 140 3.24 -12.72 -6.98
CA HIS A 140 4.08 -13.82 -7.42
C HIS A 140 4.43 -14.73 -6.24
N THR A 141 4.05 -16.00 -6.31
CA THR A 141 4.09 -16.89 -5.13
C THR A 141 5.49 -17.23 -4.63
N GLY A 142 6.50 -17.12 -5.49
CA GLY A 142 7.89 -17.33 -5.08
C GLY A 142 8.42 -16.16 -4.24
N LYS A 143 8.09 -14.92 -4.64
CA LYS A 143 8.37 -13.74 -3.81
C LYS A 143 7.55 -13.75 -2.51
N ALA A 144 6.31 -14.20 -2.56
CA ALA A 144 5.48 -14.36 -1.36
C ALA A 144 6.13 -15.25 -0.30
N ALA A 145 6.89 -16.27 -0.71
CA ALA A 145 7.63 -17.13 0.22
C ALA A 145 8.77 -16.39 0.94
N GLU A 146 9.32 -15.33 0.36
CA GLU A 146 10.25 -14.42 1.05
C GLU A 146 9.50 -13.54 2.05
N TYR A 147 8.41 -12.89 1.63
CA TYR A 147 7.62 -12.04 2.51
C TYR A 147 7.05 -12.80 3.72
N LEU A 148 6.62 -14.05 3.51
CA LEU A 148 6.19 -14.94 4.60
C LEU A 148 7.31 -15.29 5.57
N ARG A 149 8.53 -15.49 5.09
CA ARG A 149 9.69 -15.79 5.94
C ARG A 149 10.09 -14.58 6.77
N ASP A 150 9.99 -13.41 6.17
CA ASP A 150 10.34 -12.13 6.77
C ASP A 150 9.21 -11.58 7.65
N GLY A 151 8.01 -12.19 7.58
CA GLY A 151 6.85 -11.83 8.38
C GLY A 151 6.10 -10.59 7.88
N VAL A 152 6.30 -10.15 6.64
CA VAL A 152 5.82 -8.85 6.13
C VAL A 152 4.75 -8.97 5.04
N LEU A 153 4.18 -10.16 4.83
CA LEU A 153 3.29 -10.40 3.70
C LEU A 153 2.08 -9.46 3.72
N GLU A 154 1.44 -9.34 4.88
CA GLU A 154 0.25 -8.51 5.07
C GLU A 154 0.58 -7.02 4.94
N GLU A 155 1.74 -6.56 5.39
CA GLU A 155 2.22 -5.18 5.23
C GLU A 155 2.50 -4.85 3.77
N ILE A 156 3.11 -5.77 3.01
CA ILE A 156 3.26 -5.61 1.55
C ILE A 156 1.88 -5.53 0.90
N LEU A 157 0.96 -6.43 1.22
CA LEU A 157 -0.39 -6.40 0.66
C LEU A 157 -1.14 -5.11 1.03
N MET A 158 -0.94 -4.58 2.23
CA MET A 158 -1.49 -3.29 2.66
C MET A 158 -0.93 -2.14 1.81
N HIS A 159 0.37 -2.14 1.53
CA HIS A 159 1.02 -1.16 0.66
C HIS A 159 0.46 -1.22 -0.77
N GLU A 160 0.36 -2.42 -1.37
CA GLU A 160 -0.21 -2.57 -2.72
C GLU A 160 -1.71 -2.22 -2.77
N ALA A 161 -2.46 -2.49 -1.69
CA ALA A 161 -3.85 -2.10 -1.59
C ALA A 161 -4.02 -0.58 -1.45
N ALA A 162 -3.07 0.12 -0.79
CA ALA A 162 -3.02 1.58 -0.76
C ALA A 162 -2.76 2.17 -2.16
N HIS A 163 -1.82 1.61 -2.92
CA HIS A 163 -1.65 1.99 -4.34
C HIS A 163 -2.94 1.80 -5.14
N THR A 164 -3.68 0.73 -4.85
CA THR A 164 -4.89 0.39 -5.62
C THR A 164 -6.06 1.31 -5.26
N SER A 165 -6.28 1.56 -3.98
CA SER A 165 -7.50 2.20 -3.49
C SER A 165 -7.35 3.68 -3.13
N LEU A 166 -6.15 4.13 -2.77
CA LEU A 166 -5.92 5.50 -2.30
C LEU A 166 -5.24 6.37 -3.35
N ASP A 167 -4.18 5.89 -4.01
CA ASP A 167 -3.40 6.71 -4.95
C ASP A 167 -4.24 7.35 -6.06
N PRO A 168 -5.18 6.64 -6.73
CA PRO A 168 -5.94 7.22 -7.84
C PRO A 168 -6.76 8.45 -7.44
N VAL A 169 -7.08 8.57 -6.15
CA VAL A 169 -7.89 9.67 -5.60
C VAL A 169 -7.01 10.70 -4.90
N HIS A 170 -5.96 10.28 -4.21
CA HIS A 170 -5.27 11.12 -3.22
C HIS A 170 -3.86 11.54 -3.62
N ALA A 171 -3.11 10.75 -4.41
CA ALA A 171 -1.69 11.04 -4.67
C ALA A 171 -1.46 12.40 -5.35
N ALA A 172 -2.42 12.88 -6.14
CA ALA A 172 -2.39 14.19 -6.79
C ALA A 172 -3.41 15.19 -6.21
N ALA A 173 -4.09 14.86 -5.10
CA ALA A 173 -5.09 15.74 -4.52
C ALA A 173 -4.43 16.94 -3.82
N ASP A 174 -5.00 18.13 -3.97
CA ASP A 174 -4.50 19.37 -3.35
C ASP A 174 -4.28 19.22 -1.84
N GLY A 175 -5.18 18.53 -1.15
CA GLY A 175 -5.08 18.29 0.29
C GLY A 175 -3.90 17.38 0.68
N TRP A 176 -3.57 16.39 -0.17
CA TRP A 176 -2.41 15.52 0.06
C TRP A 176 -1.11 16.28 -0.19
N LEU A 177 -1.03 16.99 -1.32
CA LEU A 177 0.14 17.78 -1.68
C LEU A 177 0.41 18.89 -0.66
N ALA A 178 -0.64 19.53 -0.13
CA ALA A 178 -0.51 20.50 0.95
C ALA A 178 0.00 19.88 2.26
N ALA A 179 -0.46 18.67 2.61
CA ALA A 179 0.04 17.94 3.77
C ALA A 179 1.51 17.52 3.60
N GLN A 180 1.87 17.02 2.43
CA GLN A 180 3.24 16.66 2.06
C GLN A 180 4.19 17.86 2.20
N GLU A 181 3.79 19.02 1.66
CA GLU A 181 4.58 20.27 1.75
C GLU A 181 4.70 20.75 3.21
N ALA A 182 3.60 20.71 3.97
CA ALA A 182 3.58 21.16 5.36
C ALA A 182 4.44 20.29 6.30
N ASP A 183 4.60 19.00 6.00
CA ASP A 183 5.51 18.10 6.72
C ASP A 183 6.99 18.43 6.44
N GLY A 184 7.32 19.00 5.27
CA GLY A 184 8.69 19.39 4.90
C GLY A 184 9.68 18.21 4.80
N GLY A 185 9.17 16.97 4.79
CA GLY A 185 9.95 15.74 4.81
C GLY A 185 9.11 14.52 4.38
N PHE A 186 9.79 13.39 4.16
CA PHE A 186 9.18 12.14 3.74
C PHE A 186 9.45 11.05 4.77
N ILE A 187 8.50 10.13 4.92
CA ILE A 187 8.61 9.03 5.87
C ILE A 187 9.69 8.00 5.45
N SER A 188 9.95 7.87 4.15
CA SER A 188 11.00 6.99 3.62
C SER A 188 11.79 7.60 2.46
N ASP A 189 12.99 7.07 2.22
CA ASP A 189 13.79 7.38 1.04
C ASP A 189 12.99 7.08 -0.24
N TYR A 190 12.26 5.97 -0.27
CA TYR A 190 11.48 5.56 -1.43
C TYR A 190 10.33 6.52 -1.75
N ALA A 191 9.59 6.96 -0.72
CA ALA A 191 8.55 8.00 -0.86
C ALA A 191 9.12 9.32 -1.39
N ARG A 192 10.27 9.77 -0.84
CA ARG A 192 10.95 10.99 -1.30
C ARG A 192 11.36 10.92 -2.76
N ASP A 193 11.89 9.78 -3.18
CA ASP A 193 12.45 9.62 -4.52
C ASP A 193 11.35 9.42 -5.59
N HIS A 194 10.13 9.04 -5.18
CA HIS A 194 8.98 8.81 -6.05
C HIS A 194 7.66 9.39 -5.49
N PRO A 195 7.59 10.69 -5.17
CA PRO A 195 6.52 11.24 -4.33
C PRO A 195 5.13 11.15 -4.96
N GLY A 196 5.02 11.27 -6.28
CA GLY A 196 3.75 11.15 -7.01
C GLY A 196 3.25 9.71 -7.18
N ARG A 197 4.01 8.70 -6.76
CA ARG A 197 3.64 7.28 -6.85
C ARG A 197 3.67 6.57 -5.52
N GLU A 198 4.63 6.88 -4.66
CA GLU A 198 4.92 6.08 -3.45
C GLU A 198 4.53 6.79 -2.15
N ASP A 199 4.37 8.12 -2.12
CA ASP A 199 4.22 8.84 -0.84
C ASP A 199 2.95 8.43 -0.07
N VAL A 200 1.82 8.26 -0.75
CA VAL A 200 0.57 7.81 -0.12
C VAL A 200 0.70 6.38 0.39
N ALA A 201 1.12 5.43 -0.46
CA ALA A 201 1.25 4.02 -0.10
C ALA A 201 2.30 3.79 1.02
N GLU A 202 3.44 4.49 0.96
CA GLU A 202 4.48 4.43 1.99
C GLU A 202 4.05 5.11 3.29
N SER A 203 3.19 6.13 3.23
CA SER A 203 2.69 6.82 4.44
C SER A 203 1.57 6.06 5.14
N PHE A 204 0.77 5.26 4.43
CA PHE A 204 -0.40 4.60 5.01
C PHE A 204 -0.03 3.60 6.11
N GLY A 205 0.94 2.72 5.87
CA GLY A 205 1.37 1.72 6.87
C GLY A 205 1.80 2.33 8.21
N PRO A 206 2.72 3.31 8.25
CA PRO A 206 3.08 3.97 9.49
C PRO A 206 1.95 4.82 10.12
N PHE A 207 1.08 5.45 9.32
CA PHE A 207 -0.15 6.08 9.84
C PHE A 207 -1.02 5.06 10.59
N PHE A 208 -1.30 3.93 9.94
CA PHE A 208 -2.09 2.84 10.48
C PHE A 208 -1.44 2.26 11.74
N ALA A 209 -0.12 2.09 11.73
CA ALA A 209 0.64 1.64 12.88
C ALA A 209 0.48 2.58 14.08
N LEU A 210 0.62 3.88 13.85
CA LEU A 210 0.53 4.90 14.89
C LEU A 210 -0.88 5.00 15.50
N ARG A 211 -1.93 4.94 14.67
CA ARG A 211 -3.31 5.17 15.09
C ARG A 211 -4.04 3.91 15.56
N HIS A 212 -3.75 2.76 14.96
CA HIS A 212 -4.55 1.53 15.12
C HIS A 212 -3.75 0.30 15.56
N ARG A 213 -2.42 0.39 15.60
CA ARG A 213 -1.54 -0.69 16.09
C ARG A 213 -0.48 -0.15 17.03
N ARG A 214 -0.84 0.83 17.83
CA ARG A 214 0.11 1.56 18.67
C ARG A 214 0.82 0.64 19.65
N GLU A 215 0.16 -0.41 20.10
CA GLU A 215 0.67 -1.46 20.97
C GLU A 215 1.71 -2.37 20.31
N ARG A 216 1.76 -2.39 18.96
CA ARG A 216 2.69 -3.23 18.19
C ARG A 216 3.99 -2.51 17.85
N ILE A 217 4.00 -1.17 17.84
CA ILE A 217 5.21 -0.39 17.56
C ILE A 217 5.86 0.22 18.81
N SER A 218 7.18 0.41 18.76
CA SER A 218 7.94 1.04 19.86
C SER A 218 7.56 2.51 20.08
N ARG A 219 7.92 3.06 21.26
CA ARG A 219 7.72 4.50 21.53
C ARG A 219 8.51 5.39 20.58
N ASP A 220 9.73 5.00 20.29
CA ASP A 220 10.63 5.78 19.43
C ASP A 220 10.15 5.75 17.98
N MET A 221 9.66 4.60 17.50
CA MET A 221 9.07 4.48 16.15
C MET A 221 7.83 5.36 16.02
N ALA A 222 6.90 5.29 16.98
CA ALA A 222 5.72 6.15 16.98
C ALA A 222 6.06 7.64 17.02
N GLY A 223 7.04 8.03 17.84
CA GLY A 223 7.53 9.41 17.90
C GLY A 223 8.15 9.85 16.59
N THR A 224 8.92 8.97 15.94
CA THR A 224 9.53 9.22 14.62
C THR A 224 8.46 9.43 13.56
N ILE A 225 7.45 8.56 13.49
CA ILE A 225 6.32 8.67 12.54
C ILE A 225 5.57 9.99 12.77
N GLN A 226 5.15 10.26 14.01
CA GLN A 226 4.36 11.44 14.35
C GLN A 226 5.11 12.76 14.10
N ALA A 227 6.43 12.77 14.29
CA ALA A 227 7.26 13.95 14.04
C ALA A 227 7.58 14.16 12.55
N THR A 228 7.66 13.07 11.77
CA THR A 228 8.06 13.14 10.35
C THR A 228 6.91 13.54 9.45
N MET A 229 5.68 13.08 9.72
CA MET A 229 4.54 13.30 8.84
C MET A 229 3.21 13.66 9.53
N PRO A 230 3.20 14.61 10.49
CA PRO A 230 1.99 14.95 11.25
C PRO A 230 0.79 15.37 10.38
N ASN A 231 1.01 16.08 9.27
CA ASN A 231 -0.06 16.58 8.41
C ASN A 231 -0.62 15.48 7.50
N ARG A 232 0.22 14.56 6.98
CA ARG A 232 -0.28 13.38 6.26
C ARG A 232 -1.07 12.45 7.17
N ILE A 233 -0.66 12.30 8.44
CA ILE A 233 -1.43 11.57 9.46
C ILE A 233 -2.82 12.20 9.63
N GLU A 234 -2.87 13.53 9.79
CA GLU A 234 -4.17 14.24 9.91
C GLU A 234 -5.00 14.12 8.62
N PHE A 235 -4.36 14.08 7.45
CA PHE A 235 -5.06 13.84 6.19
C PHE A 235 -5.78 12.49 6.21
N PHE A 236 -5.09 11.41 6.59
CA PHE A 236 -5.72 10.10 6.69
C PHE A 236 -6.79 10.04 7.79
N ASP A 237 -6.58 10.68 8.95
CA ASP A 237 -7.59 10.78 10.02
C ASP A 237 -8.92 11.38 9.47
N ARG A 238 -8.85 12.36 8.56
CA ARG A 238 -10.03 13.00 7.94
C ARG A 238 -10.69 12.19 6.83
N LEU A 239 -10.06 11.14 6.31
CA LEU A 239 -10.67 10.30 5.28
C LEU A 239 -11.80 9.41 5.84
N GLU A 240 -11.84 9.20 7.16
CA GLU A 240 -12.83 8.35 7.83
C GLU A 240 -12.95 6.95 7.18
N LEU A 241 -11.80 6.38 6.80
CA LEU A 241 -11.75 5.07 6.13
C LEU A 241 -12.38 3.99 7.02
N ASP A 242 -13.08 3.03 6.41
CA ASP A 242 -13.51 1.83 7.12
C ASP A 242 -12.29 0.94 7.40
N LEU A 243 -11.87 0.90 8.67
CA LEU A 243 -10.70 0.14 9.08
C LEU A 243 -11.02 -1.29 9.53
N HIS A 244 -12.29 -1.70 9.53
CA HIS A 244 -12.66 -3.08 9.85
C HIS A 244 -11.93 -4.08 8.92
N PRO A 245 -11.40 -5.22 9.41
CA PRO A 245 -11.58 -5.81 10.75
C PRO A 245 -10.58 -5.36 11.81
N VAL A 246 -9.71 -4.42 11.45
CA VAL A 246 -8.69 -3.88 12.34
C VAL A 246 -9.37 -2.90 13.30
N ARG A 247 -9.25 -3.18 14.61
CA ARG A 247 -9.58 -2.23 15.68
C ARG A 247 -8.33 -1.60 16.23
#